data_AF-A0A7V0S0D6-F1
#
_entry.id   AF-A0A7V0S0D6-F1
#
_cell.length_a   1.000
_cell.length_b   1.000
_cell.length_c   1.000
_cell.angle_alpha   90.00
_cell.angle_beta   90.00
_cell.angle_gamma   90.00
#
_symmetry.space_group_name_H-M   'P 1'
#
loop_
_entity.id
_entity.type
_entity.pdbx_description
1 polymer ?
#
loop_
_entity_poly.entity_id
_entity_poly.type
_entity_poly.pdbx_seq_one_letter_code
_entity_poly.pdbx_strand_id
1 'polypeptide(L)'
;FLSFITAAIDALLVAQNVCVAAEDKGLGICYLGTTTYTADKIIDVLKLPKGVVPVTTVVVGYPDESPELTDRLPLPAVLHREVYQDYSEGDIDQIYTAKEALPLTKKLLKENKKETLAQIFTDNRYTKKDNVAFSKVLLKVLSDQGFMNNEM
;
A
#
# COMPACT_ATOMS: atom_id res chain seq x y z
N PHE A 1 -13.08 15.80 7.91
CA PHE A 1 -11.96 14.84 7.88
C PHE A 1 -12.36 13.40 8.21
N LEU A 2 -12.96 13.13 9.39
CA LEU A 2 -13.30 11.76 9.83
C LEU A 2 -14.15 10.97 8.82
N SER A 3 -15.11 11.62 8.17
CA SER A 3 -15.98 11.00 7.16
C SER A 3 -15.21 10.36 5.99
N PHE A 4 -14.06 10.92 5.60
CA PHE A 4 -13.22 10.31 4.58
C PHE A 4 -12.62 8.99 5.05
N ILE A 5 -12.12 8.95 6.29
CA ILE A 5 -11.52 7.72 6.85
C ILE A 5 -12.57 6.61 6.92
N THR A 6 -13.78 6.93 7.39
CA THR A 6 -14.90 5.98 7.40
C THR A 6 -15.19 5.45 5.99
N ALA A 7 -15.34 6.35 5.00
CA ALA A 7 -15.61 5.95 3.62
C ALA A 7 -14.46 5.15 2.99
N ALA A 8 -13.21 5.49 3.30
CA ALA A 8 -12.04 4.78 2.79
C ALA A 8 -11.93 3.36 3.36
N ILE A 9 -12.25 3.17 4.65
CA ILE A 9 -12.33 1.84 5.26
C ILE A 9 -13.38 1.00 4.56
N ASP A 10 -14.60 1.51 4.37
CA ASP A 10 -15.66 0.79 3.65
C ASP A 10 -15.23 0.38 2.24
N ALA A 11 -14.61 1.29 1.49
CA ALA A 11 -14.11 1.02 0.15
C ALA A 11 -13.04 -0.08 0.12
N LEU A 12 -12.12 -0.09 1.10
CA LEU A 12 -11.06 -1.10 1.20
C LEU A 12 -11.60 -2.47 1.61
N LEU A 13 -12.59 -2.52 2.51
CA LEU A 13 -13.27 -3.77 2.88
C LEU A 13 -13.98 -4.39 1.68
N VAL A 14 -14.67 -3.56 0.88
CA VAL A 14 -15.30 -4.01 -0.38
C VAL A 14 -14.25 -4.49 -1.37
N ALA A 15 -13.18 -3.71 -1.60
CA ALA A 15 -12.12 -4.07 -2.54
C ALA A 15 -11.48 -5.43 -2.18
N GLN A 16 -11.20 -5.67 -0.89
CA GLN A 16 -10.61 -6.92 -0.46
C GLN A 16 -11.57 -8.11 -0.59
N ASN A 17 -12.85 -7.93 -0.28
CA ASN A 17 -13.86 -8.98 -0.50
C ASN A 17 -13.99 -9.33 -1.99
N VAL A 18 -13.95 -8.32 -2.88
CA VAL A 18 -13.94 -8.54 -4.33
C VAL A 18 -12.70 -9.32 -4.77
N CYS A 19 -11.52 -8.99 -4.24
CA CYS A 19 -10.28 -9.71 -4.55
C CYS A 19 -10.36 -11.19 -4.16
N VAL A 20 -10.79 -11.47 -2.91
CA VAL A 20 -10.95 -12.85 -2.42
C VAL A 20 -11.96 -13.62 -3.27
N ALA A 21 -13.10 -12.99 -3.62
CA ALA A 21 -14.09 -13.63 -4.48
C ALA A 21 -13.56 -13.86 -5.90
N ALA A 22 -12.76 -12.95 -6.46
CA ALA A 22 -12.16 -13.11 -7.78
C ALA A 22 -11.16 -14.29 -7.79
N GLU A 23 -10.29 -14.38 -6.80
CA GLU A 23 -9.33 -15.48 -6.65
C GLU A 23 -10.03 -16.83 -6.46
N ASP A 24 -11.11 -16.89 -5.67
CA ASP A 24 -11.96 -18.10 -5.53
C ASP A 24 -12.58 -18.55 -6.87
N LYS A 25 -12.82 -17.62 -7.80
CA LYS A 25 -13.30 -17.90 -9.16
C LYS A 25 -12.18 -18.15 -10.17
N GLY A 26 -10.93 -18.28 -9.72
CA GLY A 26 -9.78 -18.57 -10.57
C GLY A 26 -9.26 -17.37 -11.36
N LEU A 27 -9.62 -16.14 -10.97
CA LEU A 27 -9.06 -14.91 -11.53
C LEU A 27 -7.82 -14.48 -10.74
N GLY A 28 -6.90 -13.79 -11.41
CA GLY A 28 -5.80 -13.08 -10.77
C GLY A 28 -6.17 -11.62 -10.49
N ILE A 29 -5.58 -11.05 -9.43
CA ILE A 29 -5.78 -9.65 -9.03
C ILE A 29 -4.47 -8.91 -8.83
N CYS A 30 -4.51 -7.58 -8.95
CA CYS A 30 -3.40 -6.72 -8.57
C CYS A 30 -3.89 -5.35 -8.09
N TYR A 31 -3.46 -4.96 -6.88
CA TYR A 31 -3.71 -3.63 -6.34
C TYR A 31 -2.76 -2.60 -6.95
N LEU A 32 -3.30 -1.47 -7.41
CA LEU A 32 -2.51 -0.34 -7.88
C LEU A 32 -2.46 0.74 -6.80
N GLY A 33 -1.42 0.69 -5.97
CA GLY A 33 -1.15 1.71 -4.93
C GLY A 33 -0.93 3.12 -5.49
N THR A 34 -0.66 3.25 -6.80
CA THR A 34 -0.56 4.53 -7.51
C THR A 34 -1.86 5.33 -7.51
N THR A 35 -3.00 4.70 -7.17
CA THR A 35 -4.32 5.37 -7.10
C THR A 35 -4.27 6.65 -6.26
N THR A 36 -3.64 6.60 -5.08
CA THR A 36 -3.54 7.76 -4.19
C THR A 36 -2.49 8.78 -4.66
N TYR A 37 -1.51 8.35 -5.47
CA TYR A 37 -0.48 9.23 -6.03
C TYR A 37 -1.00 10.09 -7.18
N THR A 38 -2.01 9.59 -7.89
CA THR A 38 -2.61 10.23 -9.07
C THR A 38 -4.13 10.38 -8.95
N ALA A 39 -4.62 10.56 -7.72
CA ALA A 39 -6.06 10.64 -7.44
C ALA A 39 -6.72 11.81 -8.18
N ASP A 40 -6.01 12.94 -8.30
CA ASP A 40 -6.41 14.11 -9.09
C ASP A 40 -6.68 13.75 -10.55
N LYS A 41 -5.76 13.03 -11.18
CA LYS A 41 -5.90 12.60 -12.59
C LYS A 41 -7.03 11.60 -12.77
N ILE A 42 -7.21 10.68 -11.82
CA ILE A 42 -8.30 9.71 -11.86
C ILE A 42 -9.66 10.41 -11.74
N ILE A 43 -9.76 11.43 -10.88
CA ILE A 43 -10.94 12.29 -10.76
C ILE A 43 -11.26 12.95 -12.10
N ASP A 44 -10.26 13.53 -12.77
CA ASP A 44 -10.45 14.20 -14.06
C ASP A 44 -10.93 13.22 -15.16
N VAL A 45 -10.27 12.07 -15.27
CA VAL A 45 -10.58 11.06 -16.30
C VAL A 45 -11.97 10.45 -16.10
N LEU A 46 -12.31 10.09 -14.86
CA LEU A 46 -13.59 9.46 -14.52
C LEU A 46 -14.70 10.47 -14.21
N LYS A 47 -14.39 11.78 -14.24
CA LYS A 47 -15.31 12.88 -13.93
C LYS A 47 -15.98 12.71 -12.56
N LEU A 48 -15.21 12.35 -11.55
CA LEU A 48 -15.73 12.08 -10.21
C LEU A 48 -16.28 13.38 -9.59
N PRO A 49 -17.55 13.41 -9.14
CA PRO A 49 -18.15 14.62 -8.58
C PRO A 49 -17.60 14.90 -7.18
N LYS A 50 -17.89 16.09 -6.64
CA LYS A 50 -17.61 16.45 -5.23
C LYS A 50 -18.13 15.35 -4.29
N GLY A 51 -17.37 15.05 -3.23
CA GLY A 51 -17.68 13.98 -2.28
C GLY A 51 -17.25 12.58 -2.73
N VAL A 52 -16.56 12.43 -3.87
CA VAL A 52 -16.05 11.13 -4.35
C VAL A 52 -14.54 11.15 -4.49
N VAL A 53 -13.82 10.28 -3.79
CA VAL A 53 -12.35 10.17 -3.85
C VAL A 53 -11.97 8.74 -4.21
N PRO A 54 -11.09 8.51 -5.20
CA PRO A 54 -10.59 7.17 -5.50
C PRO A 54 -9.63 6.72 -4.39
N VAL A 55 -9.91 5.56 -3.78
CA VAL A 55 -9.12 5.02 -2.64
C VAL A 55 -8.10 3.99 -3.11
N THR A 56 -8.50 3.09 -4.01
CA THR A 56 -7.65 2.07 -4.60
C THR A 56 -8.18 1.66 -5.97
N THR A 57 -7.35 0.96 -6.75
CA THR A 57 -7.71 0.37 -8.04
C THR A 57 -7.26 -1.08 -8.01
N VAL A 58 -8.12 -1.97 -8.50
CA VAL A 58 -7.82 -3.41 -8.61
C VAL A 58 -7.94 -3.79 -10.08
N VAL A 59 -6.87 -4.38 -10.63
CA VAL A 59 -6.92 -5.08 -11.91
C VAL A 59 -7.38 -6.50 -11.64
N VAL A 60 -8.30 -7.01 -12.46
CA VAL A 60 -8.83 -8.38 -12.36
C VAL A 60 -8.83 -9.01 -13.75
N GLY A 61 -8.40 -10.26 -13.87
CA GLY A 61 -8.40 -10.97 -15.15
C GLY A 61 -8.06 -12.44 -15.02
N TYR A 62 -8.12 -13.17 -16.14
CA TYR A 62 -7.62 -14.55 -16.17
C TYR A 62 -6.09 -14.53 -16.11
N PRO A 63 -5.48 -15.32 -15.20
CA PRO A 63 -4.03 -15.33 -15.05
C PRO A 63 -3.37 -15.95 -16.28
N ASP A 64 -2.36 -15.25 -16.84
CA ASP A 64 -1.44 -15.77 -17.85
C ASP A 64 -0.08 -16.17 -17.24
N GLU A 65 0.03 -16.06 -15.91
CA GLU A 65 1.20 -16.41 -15.11
C GLU A 65 0.79 -17.04 -13.78
N SER A 66 1.67 -17.84 -13.20
CA SER A 66 1.49 -18.43 -11.86
C SER A 66 2.75 -18.15 -11.02
N PRO A 67 2.89 -16.92 -10.49
CA PRO A 67 4.06 -16.55 -9.72
C PRO A 67 4.10 -17.26 -8.37
N GLU A 68 5.30 -17.42 -7.82
CA GLU A 68 5.46 -17.91 -6.45
C GLU A 68 4.90 -16.91 -5.43
N LEU A 69 4.47 -17.43 -4.28
CA LEU A 69 4.01 -16.61 -3.18
C LEU A 69 5.16 -15.78 -2.61
N THR A 70 4.87 -14.51 -2.32
CA THR A 70 5.79 -13.63 -1.60
C THR A 70 5.84 -13.99 -0.12
N ASP A 71 6.98 -13.74 0.51
CA ASP A 71 7.15 -14.00 1.93
C ASP A 71 6.33 -13.04 2.81
N ARG A 72 6.13 -13.41 4.09
CA ARG A 72 5.51 -12.57 5.12
C ARG A 72 6.41 -12.56 6.34
N LEU A 73 6.34 -11.47 7.11
CA LEU A 73 7.02 -11.41 8.40
C LEU A 73 6.45 -12.46 9.36
N PRO A 74 7.26 -12.97 10.30
CA PRO A 74 6.78 -13.91 11.31
C PRO A 74 5.68 -13.26 12.16
N LEU A 75 4.71 -14.06 12.64
CA LEU A 75 3.54 -13.55 13.37
C LEU A 75 3.87 -12.59 14.54
N PRO A 76 4.92 -12.81 15.37
CA PRO A 76 5.30 -11.88 16.44
C PRO A 76 5.71 -10.48 15.95
N ALA A 77 6.05 -10.32 14.68
CA ALA A 77 6.37 -9.02 14.08
C ALA A 77 5.13 -8.20 13.70
N VAL A 78 3.93 -8.75 13.89
CA VAL A 78 2.65 -8.11 13.52
C VAL A 78 1.64 -8.19 14.66
N LEU A 79 1.57 -9.33 15.35
CA LEU A 79 0.68 -9.55 16.47
C LEU A 79 1.30 -9.01 17.76
N HIS A 80 0.65 -8.01 18.35
CA HIS A 80 0.96 -7.53 19.69
C HIS A 80 -0.15 -7.96 20.65
N ARG A 81 0.22 -8.31 21.88
CA ARG A 81 -0.75 -8.69 22.92
C ARG A 81 -1.00 -7.51 23.83
N GLU A 82 -2.26 -7.10 23.93
CA GLU A 82 -2.79 -5.99 24.75
C GLU A 82 -2.28 -4.60 24.37
N VAL A 83 -0.97 -4.40 24.31
CA VAL A 83 -0.32 -3.13 24.02
C VAL A 83 0.74 -3.31 22.93
N TYR A 84 1.02 -2.22 22.21
CA TYR A 84 2.10 -2.20 21.23
C TYR A 84 3.43 -2.53 21.92
N GLN A 85 4.18 -3.44 21.33
CA GLN A 85 5.51 -3.84 21.80
C GLN A 85 6.52 -3.22 20.84
N ASP A 86 7.28 -2.25 21.34
CA ASP A 86 8.30 -1.60 20.54
C ASP A 86 9.48 -2.55 20.30
N TYR A 87 10.16 -2.38 19.17
CA TYR A 87 11.20 -3.30 18.72
C TYR A 87 12.58 -2.74 19.04
N SER A 88 13.40 -3.54 19.72
CA SER A 88 14.83 -3.28 19.77
C SER A 88 15.50 -3.59 18.42
N GLU A 89 16.73 -3.11 18.24
CA GLU A 89 17.53 -3.45 17.04
C GLU A 89 17.66 -4.97 16.86
N GLY A 90 17.89 -5.71 17.95
CA GLY A 90 18.00 -7.17 17.93
C GLY A 90 16.69 -7.87 17.54
N ASP A 91 15.53 -7.30 17.92
CA ASP A 91 14.23 -7.82 17.49
C ASP A 91 14.05 -7.66 15.98
N ILE A 92 14.42 -6.50 15.43
CA ILE A 92 14.35 -6.23 13.99
C ILE A 92 15.27 -7.18 13.23
N ASP A 93 16.52 -7.35 13.67
CA ASP A 93 17.46 -8.30 13.06
C ASP A 93 16.86 -9.71 13.01
N GLN A 94 16.31 -10.18 14.13
CA GLN A 94 15.68 -11.50 14.22
C GLN A 94 14.46 -11.62 13.28
N ILE A 95 13.58 -10.63 13.25
CA ILE A 95 12.36 -10.61 12.43
C ILE A 95 12.69 -10.64 10.94
N TYR A 96 13.74 -9.94 10.51
CA TYR A 96 14.09 -9.78 9.10
C TYR A 96 15.08 -10.83 8.59
N THR A 97 15.77 -11.57 9.47
CA THR A 97 16.78 -12.59 9.12
C THR A 97 16.34 -13.50 7.97
N ALA A 98 15.13 -14.08 8.05
CA ALA A 98 14.63 -15.00 7.02
C ALA A 98 14.40 -14.29 5.67
N LYS A 99 13.82 -13.09 5.69
CA LYS A 99 13.55 -12.28 4.50
C LYS A 99 14.84 -11.84 3.82
N GLU A 100 15.84 -11.43 4.59
CA GLU A 100 17.13 -10.97 4.06
C GLU A 100 17.98 -12.12 3.48
N ALA A 101 17.79 -13.34 3.99
CA ALA A 101 18.44 -14.53 3.46
C ALA A 101 17.87 -14.99 2.09
N LEU A 102 16.66 -14.54 1.70
CA LEU A 102 15.99 -14.98 0.48
C LEU A 102 16.82 -14.71 -0.79
N PRO A 103 16.84 -15.64 -1.76
CA PRO A 103 17.47 -15.40 -3.06
C PRO A 103 16.92 -14.16 -3.78
N LEU A 104 15.62 -13.90 -3.66
CA LEU A 104 14.98 -12.71 -4.21
C LEU A 104 15.55 -11.43 -3.60
N THR A 105 15.74 -11.37 -2.29
CA THR A 105 16.32 -10.19 -1.62
C THR A 105 17.74 -9.92 -2.11
N LYS A 106 18.58 -10.95 -2.21
CA LYS A 106 19.95 -10.81 -2.77
C LYS A 106 19.95 -10.31 -4.21
N LYS A 107 19.00 -10.79 -5.03
CA LYS A 107 18.80 -10.30 -6.41
C LYS A 107 18.41 -8.83 -6.43
N LEU A 108 17.44 -8.43 -5.61
CA LEU A 108 16.96 -7.04 -5.52
C LEU A 108 18.08 -6.08 -5.09
N LEU A 109 18.93 -6.46 -4.13
CA LEU A 109 20.09 -5.66 -3.69
C LEU A 109 21.06 -5.41 -4.84
N LYS A 110 21.37 -6.45 -5.62
CA LYS A 110 22.26 -6.35 -6.79
C LYS A 110 21.67 -5.44 -7.87
N GLU A 111 20.39 -5.61 -8.19
CA GLU A 111 19.70 -4.82 -9.23
C GLU A 111 19.58 -3.34 -8.85
N ASN A 112 19.31 -3.05 -7.57
CA ASN A 112 19.15 -1.69 -7.07
C ASN A 112 20.47 -1.03 -6.65
N LYS A 113 21.57 -1.79 -6.64
CA LYS A 113 22.90 -1.35 -6.16
C LYS A 113 22.84 -0.80 -4.74
N LYS A 114 22.20 -1.54 -3.84
CA LYS A 114 22.03 -1.19 -2.42
C LYS A 114 22.62 -2.28 -1.52
N GLU A 115 22.94 -1.92 -0.29
CA GLU A 115 23.54 -2.82 0.71
C GLU A 115 22.47 -3.51 1.55
N THR A 116 21.37 -2.79 1.86
CA THR A 116 20.27 -3.32 2.66
C THR A 116 18.93 -3.21 1.95
N LEU A 117 17.99 -4.07 2.34
CA LEU A 117 16.64 -4.06 1.77
C LEU A 117 15.93 -2.73 2.08
N ALA A 118 16.13 -2.20 3.28
CA ALA A 118 15.60 -0.90 3.69
C ALA A 118 16.02 0.24 2.75
N GLN A 119 17.29 0.28 2.33
CA GLN A 119 17.78 1.29 1.39
C GLN A 119 17.06 1.26 0.03
N ILE A 120 16.66 0.08 -0.45
CA ILE A 120 15.85 -0.01 -1.69
C ILE A 120 14.53 0.76 -1.51
N PHE A 121 13.88 0.59 -0.36
CA PHE A 121 12.62 1.26 -0.10
C PHE A 121 12.79 2.76 0.16
N THR A 122 13.77 3.16 0.98
CA THR A 122 13.97 4.57 1.36
C THR A 122 14.54 5.43 0.23
N ASP A 123 15.39 4.84 -0.62
CA ASP A 123 16.14 5.61 -1.61
C ASP A 123 15.52 5.52 -3.01
N ASN A 124 14.82 4.43 -3.32
CA ASN A 124 14.32 4.18 -4.68
C ASN A 124 12.78 4.10 -4.76
N ARG A 125 12.10 3.39 -3.84
CA ARG A 125 10.66 3.05 -4.00
C ARG A 125 9.71 4.05 -3.35
N TYR A 126 9.96 4.39 -2.09
CA TYR A 126 9.13 5.26 -1.25
C TYR A 126 9.99 6.37 -0.67
N THR A 127 10.57 7.17 -1.56
CA THR A 127 11.51 8.21 -1.15
C THR A 127 10.82 9.27 -0.29
N LYS A 128 11.57 9.88 0.63
CA LYS A 128 11.05 11.00 1.44
C LYS A 128 10.46 12.11 0.56
N LYS A 129 11.16 12.43 -0.54
CA LYS A 129 10.74 13.47 -1.49
C LYS A 129 9.36 13.14 -2.07
N ASP A 130 9.19 11.92 -2.55
CA ASP A 130 7.95 11.49 -3.22
C ASP A 130 6.81 11.33 -2.22
N ASN A 131 7.07 10.76 -1.05
CA ASN A 131 6.08 10.66 0.02
C ASN A 131 5.53 12.04 0.41
N VAL A 132 6.40 13.04 0.56
CA VAL A 132 5.98 14.42 0.85
C VAL A 132 5.20 15.03 -0.33
N ALA A 133 5.64 14.79 -1.57
CA ALA A 133 4.96 15.29 -2.76
C ALA A 133 3.54 14.69 -2.90
N PHE A 134 3.41 13.36 -2.84
CA PHE A 134 2.13 12.67 -2.97
C PHE A 134 1.21 12.94 -1.77
N SER A 135 1.75 13.14 -0.57
CA SER A 135 0.96 13.61 0.58
C SER A 135 0.29 14.95 0.30
N LYS A 136 1.00 15.91 -0.30
CA LYS A 136 0.42 17.20 -0.68
C LYS A 136 -0.66 17.06 -1.74
N VAL A 137 -0.46 16.19 -2.74
CA VAL A 137 -1.47 15.88 -3.76
C VAL A 137 -2.73 15.31 -3.10
N LEU A 138 -2.59 14.28 -2.27
CA LEU A 138 -3.71 13.64 -1.61
C LEU A 138 -4.47 14.63 -0.69
N LEU A 139 -3.76 15.40 0.14
CA LEU A 139 -4.39 16.40 1.00
C LEU A 139 -5.15 17.47 0.20
N LYS A 140 -4.59 17.89 -0.96
CA LYS A 140 -5.29 18.81 -1.86
C LYS A 140 -6.55 18.16 -2.44
N VAL A 141 -6.48 16.92 -2.92
CA VAL A 141 -7.64 16.17 -3.41
C VAL A 141 -8.73 16.05 -2.35
N LEU A 142 -8.37 15.70 -1.11
CA LEU A 142 -9.34 15.62 -0.01
C LEU A 142 -10.00 16.97 0.27
N SER A 143 -9.25 18.07 0.22
CA SER A 143 -9.79 19.42 0.36
C SER A 143 -10.73 19.76 -0.80
N ASP A 144 -10.27 19.59 -2.03
CA ASP A 144 -11.04 19.86 -3.24
C ASP A 144 -12.31 19.01 -3.30
N GLN A 145 -12.28 17.76 -2.83
CA GLN A 145 -13.45 16.87 -2.83
C GLN A 145 -14.36 17.07 -1.60
N GLY A 146 -14.06 18.03 -0.72
CA GLY A 146 -14.93 18.44 0.39
C GLY A 146 -14.78 17.64 1.69
N PHE A 147 -13.70 16.87 1.83
CA PHE A 147 -13.43 16.03 3.00
C PHE A 147 -12.58 16.71 4.08
N MET A 148 -12.03 17.89 3.82
CA MET A 148 -11.22 18.67 4.78
C MET A 148 -11.96 19.89 5.37
N ASN A 149 -13.28 19.97 5.21
CA ASN A 149 -14.11 21.07 5.74
C ASN A 149 -14.26 20.93 7.26
N ASN A 150 -13.25 21.36 8.00
CA ASN A 150 -13.21 21.33 9.46
C ASN A 150 -13.76 22.64 10.04
N GLU A 151 -14.90 23.13 9.53
CA GLU A 151 -15.55 24.30 10.11
C GLU A 151 -15.89 24.00 11.57
N MET A 152 -15.44 24.88 12.47
CA MET A 152 -15.78 24.87 13.91
C MET A 152 -17.09 25.61 14.14
#